data_AF-A0A2V2UZK6-F1
#
_entry.id   AF-A0A2V2UZK6-F1
#
_cell.length_a   1.000
_cell.length_b   1.000
_cell.length_c   1.000
_cell.angle_alpha   90.00
_cell.angle_beta   90.00
_cell.angle_gamma   90.00
#
_symmetry.space_group_name_H-M   'P 1'
#
loop_
_entity.id
_entity.type
_entity.pdbx_description
1 polymer ?
#
loop_
_entity_poly.entity_id
_entity_poly.type
_entity_poly.pdbx_seq_one_letter_code
_entity_poly.pdbx_strand_id
1 'polypeptide(L)'
;MPPKRNRVQGGNARSRASAVPQGGRRRRARPESEGETDQPAATHIRVEEARQQQFTMSSSVKDILLEGSTNRTEMKLNNFLRNYVGGRAAVDEDHNVTMQVFVQEPDAYVQDQRLLGRIFNLTEYQVLEAIYKLHHKGVHFLEQWRDYEGKDTVTLLVCEKLNGVSLRY
;
A
#
# COMPACT_ATOMS: atom_id res chain seq x y z
N MET A 1 -64.07 3.33 9.00
CA MET A 1 -64.57 2.77 7.71
C MET A 1 -64.57 3.87 6.65
N PRO A 2 -64.12 3.62 5.40
CA PRO A 2 -64.16 4.57 4.29
C PRO A 2 -65.39 4.34 3.38
N PRO A 3 -65.75 5.33 2.55
CA PRO A 3 -65.91 5.08 1.09
C PRO A 3 -65.47 6.32 0.27
N LYS A 4 -65.39 6.40 -1.06
CA LYS A 4 -65.26 5.51 -2.24
C LYS A 4 -64.71 6.43 -3.36
N ARG A 5 -63.91 5.87 -4.28
CA ARG A 5 -63.33 6.53 -5.47
C ARG A 5 -64.40 6.89 -6.51
N ASN A 6 -64.12 7.88 -7.36
CA ASN A 6 -64.45 7.84 -8.80
C ASN A 6 -63.45 8.67 -9.63
N ARG A 7 -62.98 8.05 -10.72
CA ARG A 7 -62.06 8.50 -11.77
C ARG A 7 -62.91 8.96 -12.96
N VAL A 8 -62.43 9.87 -13.81
CA VAL A 8 -62.51 9.79 -15.29
C VAL A 8 -61.65 10.90 -15.92
N GLN A 9 -61.18 10.58 -17.11
CA GLN A 9 -60.08 11.11 -17.89
C GLN A 9 -60.64 11.74 -19.18
N GLY A 10 -60.02 12.80 -19.69
CA GLY A 10 -59.84 12.95 -21.15
C GLY A 10 -60.48 14.14 -21.87
N GLY A 11 -59.64 14.80 -22.69
CA GLY A 11 -60.00 15.57 -23.91
C GLY A 11 -60.16 17.09 -23.70
N ASN A 12 -59.76 18.00 -24.60
CA ASN A 12 -59.30 17.87 -25.98
C ASN A 12 -58.83 19.25 -26.52
N ALA A 13 -57.65 19.26 -27.14
CA ALA A 13 -57.11 20.00 -28.30
C ALA A 13 -57.47 21.45 -28.72
N ARG A 14 -56.41 22.04 -29.35
CA ARG A 14 -56.36 22.98 -30.52
C ARG A 14 -56.57 24.48 -30.20
N SER A 15 -55.84 25.46 -30.75
CA SER A 15 -55.07 25.59 -32.01
C SER A 15 -54.21 26.89 -32.03
N ARG A 16 -53.06 26.85 -32.73
CA ARG A 16 -52.43 27.80 -33.72
C ARG A 16 -52.51 29.33 -33.48
N ALA A 17 -51.63 30.22 -33.97
CA ALA A 17 -50.24 30.28 -34.45
C ALA A 17 -49.95 31.77 -34.82
N SER A 18 -48.67 32.17 -34.82
CA SER A 18 -48.03 33.19 -35.70
C SER A 18 -48.07 34.69 -35.32
N ALA A 19 -46.90 35.28 -35.04
CA ALA A 19 -46.29 36.43 -35.75
C ALA A 19 -44.90 36.80 -35.17
N VAL A 20 -43.98 37.23 -36.04
CA VAL A 20 -42.50 37.39 -35.96
C VAL A 20 -42.16 38.90 -36.21
N PRO A 21 -40.91 39.45 -36.30
CA PRO A 21 -39.55 39.29 -35.68
C PRO A 21 -39.01 40.62 -35.05
N GLN A 22 -37.79 40.65 -34.46
CA GLN A 22 -36.70 41.60 -34.87
C GLN A 22 -35.38 41.49 -34.05
N GLY A 23 -34.25 41.56 -34.79
CA GLY A 23 -32.91 42.00 -34.33
C GLY A 23 -31.99 40.91 -33.76
N GLY A 24 -30.79 40.60 -34.25
CA GLY A 24 -29.87 41.33 -35.12
C GLY A 24 -28.44 41.24 -34.57
N ARG A 25 -27.70 40.21 -35.01
CA ARG A 25 -26.23 40.09 -35.12
C ARG A 25 -25.33 40.74 -34.05
N ARG A 26 -24.51 39.90 -33.39
CA ARG A 26 -23.08 40.23 -33.21
C ARG A 26 -22.21 38.98 -33.23
N ARG A 27 -21.35 38.94 -34.26
CA ARG A 27 -20.18 38.06 -34.38
C ARG A 27 -19.29 38.24 -33.16
N ARG A 28 -18.75 37.15 -32.61
CA ARG A 28 -17.44 37.19 -31.95
C ARG A 28 -16.72 35.86 -32.19
N ALA A 29 -15.47 35.99 -32.61
CA ALA A 29 -14.60 34.95 -33.12
C ALA A 29 -14.02 34.05 -32.02
N ARG A 30 -13.65 32.84 -32.45
CA ARG A 30 -12.83 31.81 -31.77
C ARG A 30 -11.43 32.35 -31.43
N PRO A 31 -10.86 31.93 -30.28
CA PRO A 31 -9.67 31.05 -30.27
C PRO A 31 -9.91 29.87 -29.30
N GLU A 32 -9.75 28.59 -29.69
CA GLU A 32 -8.48 27.83 -29.64
C GLU A 32 -7.56 28.24 -28.48
N SER A 33 -7.62 27.49 -27.39
CA SER A 33 -6.48 27.26 -26.50
C SER A 33 -6.57 25.83 -26.00
N GLU A 34 -5.68 25.01 -26.52
CA GLU A 34 -5.23 23.77 -25.89
C GLU A 34 -4.73 24.11 -24.49
N GLY A 35 -5.07 23.24 -23.54
CA GLY A 35 -4.77 23.38 -22.13
C GLY A 35 -4.80 21.99 -21.54
N GLU A 36 -3.96 21.13 -22.13
CA GLU A 36 -3.41 19.91 -21.59
C GLU A 36 -3.20 20.06 -20.08
N THR A 37 -4.17 19.57 -19.30
CA THR A 37 -4.01 19.35 -17.87
C THR A 37 -4.15 17.85 -17.68
N ASP A 38 -3.15 17.14 -18.19
CA ASP A 38 -2.75 15.87 -17.62
C ASP A 38 -2.37 16.14 -16.15
N GLN A 39 -3.33 16.02 -15.25
CA GLN A 39 -3.02 15.65 -13.88
C GLN A 39 -2.96 14.14 -13.83
N PRO A 40 -1.78 13.50 -13.95
CA PRO A 40 -1.67 12.12 -13.56
C PRO A 40 -1.81 12.09 -12.04
N ALA A 41 -2.94 11.56 -11.57
CA ALA A 41 -3.07 10.96 -10.25
C ALA A 41 -2.15 9.73 -10.17
N ALA A 42 -0.83 9.96 -10.15
CA ALA A 42 0.18 8.90 -10.16
C ALA A 42 1.51 9.35 -9.53
N THR A 43 1.46 10.13 -8.44
CA THR A 43 2.68 10.57 -7.71
C THR A 43 2.85 9.89 -6.36
N HIS A 44 2.41 8.63 -6.23
CA HIS A 44 2.69 7.81 -5.05
C HIS A 44 3.47 6.53 -5.34
N ILE A 45 3.87 6.29 -6.60
CA ILE A 45 4.65 5.10 -6.97
C ILE A 45 6.09 5.46 -7.39
N ARG A 46 6.38 6.74 -7.71
CA ARG A 46 7.66 7.16 -8.31
C ARG A 46 8.56 8.05 -7.44
N VAL A 47 8.24 8.25 -6.17
CA VAL A 47 9.17 8.94 -5.24
C VAL A 47 10.14 7.95 -4.57
N GLU A 48 9.77 6.66 -4.49
CA GLU A 48 10.65 5.61 -3.95
C GLU A 48 11.78 5.22 -4.92
N GLU A 49 11.55 5.23 -6.25
CA GLU A 49 12.62 4.98 -7.25
C GLU A 49 13.67 6.12 -7.33
N ALA A 50 13.34 7.33 -6.86
CA ALA A 50 14.23 8.49 -6.93
C ALA A 50 15.30 8.53 -5.82
N ARG A 51 15.28 7.56 -4.89
CA ARG A 51 16.35 7.33 -3.92
C ARG A 51 16.95 5.96 -4.18
N GLN A 52 17.77 5.84 -5.22
CA GLN A 52 18.82 4.83 -5.18
C GLN A 52 19.69 5.15 -3.96
N GLN A 53 19.33 4.63 -2.79
CA GLN A 53 20.17 4.68 -1.60
C GLN A 53 21.48 4.01 -2.02
N GLN A 54 22.54 4.80 -2.10
CA GLN A 54 23.89 4.30 -2.37
C GLN A 54 24.33 3.52 -1.14
N PHE A 55 23.91 2.26 -1.07
CA PHE A 55 24.34 1.37 -0.01
C PHE A 55 25.82 1.07 -0.16
N THR A 56 26.54 1.24 0.93
CA THR A 56 27.97 0.91 1.08
C THR A 56 28.14 -0.36 1.92
N MET A 57 29.36 -0.88 2.01
CA MET A 57 29.69 -2.00 2.91
C MET A 57 29.34 -1.72 4.40
N SER A 58 29.35 -0.46 4.82
CA SER A 58 28.96 -0.02 6.17
C SER A 58 27.45 0.20 6.34
N SER A 59 26.63 -0.04 5.30
CA SER A 59 25.18 0.09 5.40
C SER A 59 24.60 -1.03 6.25
N SER A 60 23.61 -0.70 7.07
CA SER A 60 22.97 -1.70 7.92
C SER A 60 22.12 -2.65 7.09
N VAL A 61 22.11 -3.92 7.47
CA VAL A 61 21.24 -4.95 6.87
C VAL A 61 19.77 -4.51 6.98
N LYS A 62 19.39 -3.91 8.12
CA LYS A 62 18.04 -3.39 8.34
C LYS A 62 17.67 -2.34 7.29
N ASP A 63 18.53 -1.36 7.03
CA ASP A 63 18.23 -0.28 6.09
C ASP A 63 18.14 -0.79 4.65
N ILE A 64 19.03 -1.72 4.27
CA ILE A 64 18.98 -2.36 2.95
C ILE A 64 17.67 -3.13 2.77
N LEU A 65 17.31 -3.97 3.75
CA LEU A 65 16.12 -4.81 3.65
C LEU A 65 14.82 -4.03 3.71
N LEU A 66 14.79 -2.93 4.47
CA LEU A 66 13.64 -2.04 4.54
C LEU A 66 13.63 -0.97 3.45
N GLU A 67 14.67 -0.85 2.62
CA GLU A 67 14.82 0.21 1.62
C GLU A 67 14.66 1.63 2.23
N GLY A 68 15.08 1.80 3.47
CA GLY A 68 14.87 3.05 4.24
C GLY A 68 13.48 3.22 4.86
N SER A 69 12.58 2.23 4.73
CA SER A 69 11.30 2.19 5.43
C SER A 69 11.46 1.70 6.88
N THR A 70 11.94 2.56 7.78
CA THR A 70 12.20 2.19 9.18
C THR A 70 10.93 1.86 9.98
N ASN A 71 9.77 2.36 9.55
CA ASN A 71 8.51 2.27 10.30
C ASN A 71 7.96 0.84 10.43
N ARG A 72 8.45 -0.13 9.63
CA ARG A 72 7.87 -1.49 9.62
C ARG A 72 8.19 -2.29 10.88
N THR A 73 9.37 -2.12 11.48
CA THR A 73 9.74 -2.82 12.72
C THR A 73 8.93 -2.34 13.93
N GLU A 74 8.59 -1.06 13.94
CA GLU A 74 7.86 -0.40 15.03
C GLU A 74 6.34 -0.47 14.86
N MET A 75 5.87 -0.91 13.68
CA MET A 75 4.44 -1.09 13.39
C MET A 75 3.80 -2.06 14.38
N LYS A 76 2.63 -1.71 14.93
CA LYS A 76 1.81 -2.62 15.74
C LYS A 76 1.27 -3.79 14.91
N LEU A 77 1.08 -4.95 15.53
CA LEU A 77 0.56 -6.17 14.90
C LEU A 77 -0.79 -5.93 14.22
N ASN A 78 -1.76 -5.26 14.86
CA ASN A 78 -3.05 -4.96 14.22
C ASN A 78 -2.92 -4.04 13.00
N ASN A 79 -1.95 -3.11 13.01
CA ASN A 79 -1.68 -2.27 11.84
C ASN A 79 -1.08 -3.11 10.69
N PHE A 80 -0.18 -4.04 11.01
CA PHE A 80 0.40 -4.96 10.05
C PHE A 80 -0.69 -5.87 9.43
N LEU A 81 -1.54 -6.49 10.26
CA LEU A 81 -2.63 -7.34 9.80
C LEU A 81 -3.60 -6.59 8.88
N ARG A 82 -3.98 -5.36 9.25
CA ARG A 82 -4.85 -4.52 8.43
C ARG A 82 -4.24 -4.20 7.06
N ASN A 83 -2.93 -3.96 7.00
CA ASN A 83 -2.23 -3.58 5.78
C ASN A 83 -1.96 -4.77 4.84
N TYR A 84 -1.63 -5.95 5.38
CA TYR A 84 -1.09 -7.07 4.59
C TYR A 84 -1.95 -8.33 4.57
N VAL A 85 -2.85 -8.53 5.55
CA VAL A 85 -3.76 -9.69 5.60
C VAL A 85 -5.18 -9.27 5.21
N GLY A 86 -5.62 -8.10 5.66
CA GLY A 86 -6.92 -7.51 5.36
C GLY A 86 -7.66 -7.02 6.60
N GLY A 87 -8.54 -6.03 6.43
CA GLY A 87 -9.14 -5.26 7.53
C GLY A 87 -10.06 -6.00 8.52
N ARG A 88 -10.26 -7.32 8.37
CA ARG A 88 -10.99 -8.16 9.35
C ARG A 88 -10.06 -8.94 10.28
N ALA A 89 -8.78 -9.07 9.95
CA ALA A 89 -7.81 -9.75 10.81
C ALA A 89 -7.34 -8.77 11.89
N ALA A 90 -7.55 -9.13 13.16
CA ALA A 90 -7.07 -8.39 14.31
C ALA A 90 -6.91 -9.36 15.50
N VAL A 91 -5.99 -9.02 16.39
CA VAL A 91 -5.85 -9.60 17.72
C VAL A 91 -6.42 -8.64 18.77
N ASP A 92 -6.68 -9.16 19.96
CA ASP A 92 -7.07 -8.35 21.12
C ASP A 92 -5.99 -7.30 21.46
N GLU A 93 -6.39 -6.19 22.10
CA GLU A 93 -5.47 -5.07 22.36
C GLU A 93 -4.26 -5.49 23.22
N ASP A 94 -4.44 -6.46 24.12
CA ASP A 94 -3.36 -6.99 24.97
C ASP A 94 -2.28 -7.75 24.16
N HIS A 95 -2.64 -8.27 22.98
CA HIS A 95 -1.73 -8.96 22.06
C HIS A 95 -1.22 -8.04 20.93
N ASN A 96 -1.67 -6.78 20.88
CA ASN A 96 -1.36 -5.81 19.83
C ASN A 96 0.03 -5.17 20.01
N VAL A 97 1.06 -6.00 20.07
CA VAL A 97 2.46 -5.63 20.24
C VAL A 97 3.09 -5.09 18.95
N THR A 98 4.31 -4.56 19.02
CA THR A 98 5.06 -4.19 17.81
C THR A 98 5.53 -5.42 17.05
N MET A 99 5.76 -5.28 15.73
CA MET A 99 6.29 -6.37 14.92
C MET A 99 7.66 -6.85 15.41
N GLN A 100 8.49 -5.97 15.97
CA GLN A 100 9.76 -6.35 16.59
C GLN A 100 9.60 -7.31 17.78
N VAL A 101 8.52 -7.16 18.56
CA VAL A 101 8.21 -8.08 19.67
C VAL A 101 7.56 -9.35 19.13
N PHE A 102 6.59 -9.21 18.22
CA PHE A 102 5.86 -10.32 17.64
C PHE A 102 6.76 -11.37 16.97
N VAL A 103 7.78 -10.94 16.20
CA VAL A 103 8.70 -11.83 15.47
C VAL A 103 9.51 -12.76 16.40
N GLN A 104 9.65 -12.40 17.68
CA GLN A 104 10.41 -13.21 18.65
C GLN A 104 9.64 -14.47 19.04
N GLU A 105 8.33 -14.35 19.22
CA GLU A 105 7.47 -15.45 19.67
C GLU A 105 6.04 -15.29 19.10
N PRO A 106 5.84 -15.54 17.79
CA PRO A 106 4.54 -15.29 17.14
C PRO A 106 3.37 -16.03 17.79
N ASP A 107 3.60 -17.28 18.22
CA ASP A 107 2.59 -18.14 18.84
C ASP A 107 2.09 -17.60 20.19
N ALA A 108 2.86 -16.75 20.88
CA ALA A 108 2.43 -16.10 22.12
C ALA A 108 1.37 -15.01 21.88
N TYR A 109 1.28 -14.47 20.65
CA TYR A 109 0.40 -13.35 20.31
C TYR A 109 -0.76 -13.74 19.39
N VAL A 110 -0.59 -14.80 18.59
CA VAL A 110 -1.62 -15.28 17.66
C VAL A 110 -1.77 -16.79 17.80
N GLN A 111 -2.88 -17.23 18.39
CA GLN A 111 -3.17 -18.66 18.54
C GLN A 111 -3.77 -19.29 17.27
N ASP A 112 -4.38 -18.49 16.38
CA ASP A 112 -4.94 -18.99 15.12
C ASP A 112 -3.81 -19.37 14.14
N GLN A 113 -3.57 -20.67 14.05
CA GLN A 113 -2.54 -21.25 13.18
C GLN A 113 -2.77 -20.97 11.69
N ARG A 114 -4.03 -20.77 11.25
CA ARG A 114 -4.30 -20.36 9.86
C ARG A 114 -3.88 -18.91 9.63
N LEU A 115 -4.10 -18.04 10.63
CA LEU A 115 -3.66 -16.65 10.56
C LEU A 115 -2.13 -16.56 10.59
N LEU A 116 -1.46 -17.28 11.50
CA LEU A 116 0.01 -17.37 11.50
C LEU A 116 0.56 -17.87 10.18
N GLY A 117 -0.03 -18.92 9.61
CA GLY A 117 0.36 -19.41 8.28
C GLY A 117 0.23 -18.35 7.20
N ARG A 118 -0.78 -17.47 7.26
CA ARG A 118 -0.89 -16.33 6.34
C ARG A 118 0.20 -15.30 6.60
N ILE A 119 0.47 -14.96 7.87
CA ILE A 119 1.49 -13.99 8.25
C ILE A 119 2.88 -14.43 7.77
N PHE A 120 3.26 -15.70 8.00
CA PHE A 120 4.57 -16.22 7.62
C PHE A 120 4.80 -16.30 6.12
N ASN A 121 3.73 -16.36 5.34
CA ASN A 121 3.79 -16.32 3.87
C ASN A 121 3.90 -14.88 3.31
N LEU A 122 3.81 -13.84 4.16
CA LEU A 122 4.01 -12.47 3.72
C LEU A 122 5.49 -12.15 3.58
N THR A 123 5.86 -11.62 2.42
CA THR A 123 7.19 -11.06 2.15
C THR A 123 7.63 -10.06 3.23
N GLU A 124 6.71 -9.23 3.69
CA GLU A 124 6.97 -8.20 4.69
C GLU A 124 7.30 -8.77 6.05
N TYR A 125 6.68 -9.89 6.43
CA TYR A 125 7.03 -10.62 7.65
C TYR A 125 8.38 -11.31 7.50
N GLN A 126 8.64 -11.98 6.37
CA GLN A 126 9.90 -12.67 6.11
C GLN A 126 11.12 -11.72 6.17
N VAL A 127 10.96 -10.47 5.71
CA VAL A 127 11.97 -9.43 5.86
C VAL A 127 12.22 -9.10 7.33
N LEU A 128 11.17 -8.90 8.13
CA LEU A 128 11.30 -8.60 9.56
C LEU A 128 11.94 -9.75 10.33
N GLU A 129 11.53 -10.98 10.04
CA GLU A 129 12.08 -12.20 10.60
C GLU A 129 13.58 -12.33 10.28
N ALA A 130 13.97 -12.06 9.04
CA ALA A 130 15.37 -12.12 8.65
C ALA A 130 16.21 -11.03 9.35
N ILE A 131 15.71 -9.80 9.47
CA ILE A 131 16.37 -8.74 10.23
C ILE A 131 16.61 -9.17 11.67
N TYR A 132 15.58 -9.74 12.31
CA TYR A 132 15.68 -10.25 13.68
C TYR A 132 16.72 -11.35 13.82
N LYS A 133 16.66 -12.38 12.95
CA LYS A 133 17.59 -13.52 12.95
C LYS A 133 19.03 -13.09 12.70
N LEU A 134 19.27 -12.22 11.73
CA LEU A 134 20.61 -11.72 11.40
C LEU A 134 21.19 -10.90 12.55
N HIS A 135 20.39 -10.02 13.15
CA HIS A 135 20.80 -9.25 14.32
C HIS A 135 21.16 -10.15 15.51
N HIS A 136 20.41 -11.23 15.75
CA HIS A 136 20.72 -12.19 16.82
C HIS A 136 22.00 -12.99 16.56
N LYS A 137 22.39 -13.11 15.30
CA LYS A 137 23.63 -13.77 14.87
C LYS A 137 24.81 -12.79 14.71
N GLY A 138 24.64 -11.54 15.11
CA GLY A 138 25.69 -10.51 15.03
C GLY A 138 25.92 -9.93 13.63
N VAL A 139 25.00 -10.15 12.69
CA VAL A 139 25.08 -9.60 11.32
C VAL A 139 24.25 -8.33 11.26
N HIS A 140 24.90 -7.20 11.51
CA HIS A 140 24.27 -5.86 11.53
C HIS A 140 24.54 -5.08 10.24
N PHE A 141 25.70 -5.27 9.62
CA PHE A 141 26.18 -4.54 8.47
C PHE A 141 26.41 -5.44 7.25
N LEU A 142 26.41 -4.84 6.07
CA LEU A 142 26.59 -5.56 4.81
C LEU A 142 27.98 -6.23 4.70
N GLU A 143 29.02 -5.62 5.24
CA GLU A 143 30.36 -6.22 5.31
C GLU A 143 30.36 -7.55 6.08
N GLN A 144 29.59 -7.64 7.17
CA GLN A 144 29.46 -8.85 7.98
C GLN A 144 28.62 -9.90 7.23
N TRP A 145 27.62 -9.47 6.46
CA TRP A 145 26.84 -10.37 5.61
C TRP A 145 27.70 -11.08 4.57
N ARG A 146 28.71 -10.41 4.00
CA ARG A 146 29.58 -11.01 2.97
C ARG A 146 30.20 -12.32 3.46
N ASP A 147 30.75 -12.29 4.66
CA ASP A 147 31.53 -13.37 5.26
C ASP A 147 30.68 -14.28 6.17
N TYR A 148 29.37 -14.00 6.30
CA TYR A 148 28.44 -14.79 7.10
C TYR A 148 28.12 -16.13 6.42
N GLU A 149 28.37 -17.25 7.10
CA GLU A 149 28.19 -18.60 6.54
C GLU A 149 26.72 -19.06 6.53
N GLY A 150 25.90 -18.62 7.49
CA GLY A 150 24.53 -19.11 7.68
C GLY A 150 23.47 -18.48 6.77
N LYS A 151 23.82 -18.18 5.51
CA LYS A 151 22.92 -17.52 4.53
C LYS A 151 21.72 -18.39 4.17
N ASP A 152 21.84 -19.70 4.28
CA ASP A 152 20.79 -20.70 4.09
C ASP A 152 19.64 -20.59 5.11
N THR A 153 19.91 -20.01 6.28
CA THR A 153 18.90 -19.84 7.35
C THR A 153 17.91 -18.69 7.10
N VAL A 154 18.15 -17.90 6.06
CA VAL A 154 17.37 -16.72 5.70
C VAL A 154 16.62 -17.00 4.40
N THR A 155 15.42 -16.43 4.26
CA THR A 155 14.60 -16.59 3.05
C THR A 155 15.37 -16.16 1.79
N LEU A 156 15.22 -16.92 0.70
CA LEU A 156 15.91 -16.66 -0.58
C LEU A 156 15.80 -15.20 -1.04
N LEU A 157 14.61 -14.60 -0.91
CA LEU A 157 14.36 -13.19 -1.24
C LEU A 157 15.33 -12.23 -0.54
N VAL A 158 15.54 -12.43 0.76
CA VAL A 158 16.41 -11.58 1.57
C VAL A 158 17.87 -11.80 1.18
N CYS A 159 18.27 -13.04 0.93
CA CYS A 159 19.61 -13.39 0.46
C CYS A 159 19.92 -12.74 -0.89
N GLU A 160 19.02 -12.84 -1.85
CA GLU A 160 19.16 -12.22 -3.17
C GLU A 160 19.32 -10.71 -3.06
N LYS A 161 18.52 -10.08 -2.19
CA LYS A 161 18.58 -8.63 -1.96
C LYS A 161 19.91 -8.20 -1.36
N LEU A 162 20.38 -8.84 -0.29
CA LEU A 162 21.67 -8.51 0.32
C LEU A 162 22.86 -8.82 -0.59
N ASN A 163 22.82 -9.95 -1.31
CA ASN A 163 23.87 -10.31 -2.27
C ASN A 163 23.91 -9.34 -3.46
N GLY A 164 22.75 -8.89 -3.95
CA GLY A 164 22.67 -7.91 -5.04
C GLY A 164 23.29 -6.56 -4.70
N VAL A 165 23.28 -6.18 -3.41
CA VAL A 165 24.00 -5.00 -2.92
C VAL A 165 25.47 -5.33 -2.66
N SER A 166 25.76 -6.47 -2.04
CA SER A 166 27.13 -6.88 -1.71
C SER A 166 28.03 -7.06 -2.93
N LEU A 167 27.51 -7.58 -4.05
CA LEU A 167 28.26 -7.83 -5.29
C LEU A 167 28.70 -6.56 -6.04
N ARG A 168 28.25 -5.38 -5.59
CA ARG A 168 28.68 -4.09 -6.17
C ARG A 168 30.07 -3.66 -5.69
N TYR A 169 30.67 -4.41 -4.77
CA TYR A 169 31.93 -4.14 -4.09
C TYR A 169 32.77 -5.40 -3.97
#